data_AF-K6XYV2-F1
#
_entry.id   AF-K6XYV2-F1
#
_cell.length_a   1.000
_cell.length_b   1.000
_cell.length_c   1.000
_cell.angle_alpha   90.00
_cell.angle_beta   90.00
_cell.angle_gamma   90.00
#
_symmetry.space_group_name_H-M   'P 1'
#
loop_
_entity.id
_entity.type
_entity.pdbx_description
1 polymer ?
#
loop_
_entity_poly.entity_id
_entity_poly.type
_entity_poly.pdbx_seq_one_letter_code
_entity_poly.pdbx_strand_id
1 'polypeptide(L)'
;MELNGVQFSGRFLQNAEVEEELSIELVYPSQYDLQQSYVQGVNMYMGQTALMNTRVATIDNKTISENLLFLGACSERDMRWQLVLLFVNSATGDEKRVFFNFETHY
;
A
#
# COMPACT_ATOMS: atom_id res chain seq x y z
N MET A 1 9.56 -4.17 25.48
CA MET A 1 9.22 -5.53 25.93
C MET A 1 10.53 -6.29 26.02
N GLU A 2 10.99 -6.66 27.22
CA GLU A 2 12.22 -7.44 27.38
C GLU A 2 11.86 -8.93 27.40
N LEU A 3 12.58 -9.74 26.63
CA LEU A 3 12.48 -11.21 26.68
C LEU A 3 13.88 -11.72 27.01
N ASN A 4 14.03 -12.42 28.14
CA ASN A 4 15.30 -13.01 28.59
C ASN A 4 16.49 -12.04 28.77
N GLY A 5 16.23 -10.79 29.19
CA GLY A 5 17.29 -9.80 29.43
C GLY A 5 17.97 -9.29 28.14
N VAL A 6 17.40 -9.62 26.96
CA VAL A 6 17.83 -9.09 25.68
C VAL A 6 16.83 -8.03 25.24
N GLN A 7 17.32 -6.84 24.94
CA GLN A 7 16.50 -5.76 24.38
C GLN A 7 16.37 -5.94 22.86
N PHE A 8 15.15 -5.71 22.34
CA PHE A 8 14.95 -5.61 20.90
C PHE A 8 15.78 -4.44 20.36
N SER A 9 16.63 -4.71 19.37
CA SER A 9 17.42 -3.69 18.68
C SER A 9 17.48 -3.99 17.18
N GLY A 10 17.65 -2.93 16.39
CA GLY A 10 17.80 -2.99 14.95
C GLY A 10 18.74 -1.89 14.48
N ARG A 11 19.43 -2.11 13.36
CA ARG A 11 20.26 -1.11 12.69
C ARG A 11 20.20 -1.32 11.19
N PHE A 12 20.31 -0.23 10.43
CA PHE A 12 20.54 -0.34 9.00
C PHE A 12 21.97 -0.83 8.74
N LEU A 13 22.12 -1.77 7.80
CA LEU A 13 23.44 -2.25 7.34
C LEU A 13 24.01 -1.41 6.20
N GLN A 14 23.20 -0.52 5.65
CA GLN A 14 23.48 0.37 4.52
C GLN A 14 22.73 1.69 4.72
N ASN A 15 23.04 2.70 3.91
CA ASN A 15 22.27 3.94 3.92
C ASN A 15 20.85 3.68 3.42
N ALA A 16 19.89 4.41 3.98
CA ALA A 16 18.53 4.45 3.44
C ALA A 16 18.53 5.31 2.17
N GLU A 17 17.84 4.82 1.14
CA GLU A 17 17.61 5.57 -0.10
C GLU A 17 16.30 6.35 0.00
N VAL A 18 16.20 7.47 -0.71
CA VAL A 18 14.99 8.29 -0.75
C VAL A 18 13.98 7.67 -1.70
N GLU A 19 12.74 7.53 -1.24
CA GLU A 19 11.60 7.13 -2.06
C GLU A 19 10.76 8.35 -2.46
N GLU A 20 10.04 8.27 -3.58
CA GLU A 20 9.15 9.32 -4.04
C GLU A 20 7.75 9.15 -3.45
N GLU A 21 7.21 10.25 -2.90
CA GLU A 21 5.86 10.30 -2.35
C GLU A 21 4.82 10.43 -3.48
N LEU A 22 3.80 9.58 -3.44
CA LEU A 22 2.66 9.63 -4.35
C LEU A 22 1.35 9.64 -3.57
N SER A 23 0.38 10.38 -4.07
CA SER A 23 -0.99 10.39 -3.55
C SER A 23 -1.92 9.61 -4.47
N ILE A 24 -2.81 8.83 -3.89
CA ILE A 24 -3.88 8.11 -4.60
C ILE A 24 -5.22 8.29 -3.89
N GLU A 25 -6.25 8.59 -4.68
CA GLU A 25 -7.63 8.56 -4.24
C GLU A 25 -8.26 7.21 -4.62
N LEU A 26 -8.89 6.55 -3.64
CA LEU A 26 -9.69 5.35 -3.84
C LEU A 26 -11.16 5.69 -3.60
N VAL A 27 -12.02 5.34 -4.56
CA VAL A 27 -13.47 5.47 -4.44
C VAL A 27 -14.11 4.10 -4.53
N TYR A 28 -14.83 3.69 -3.49
CA TYR A 28 -15.46 2.37 -3.41
C TYR A 28 -16.83 2.43 -2.71
N PRO A 29 -17.72 1.45 -2.91
CA PRO A 29 -19.03 1.45 -2.27
C PRO A 29 -18.90 1.39 -0.74
N SER A 30 -19.67 2.19 -0.02
CA SER A 30 -19.51 2.36 1.44
C SER A 30 -19.87 1.14 2.28
N GLN A 31 -20.45 0.11 1.67
CA GLN A 31 -20.70 -1.17 2.33
C GLN A 31 -19.45 -2.08 2.42
N TYR A 32 -18.31 -1.66 1.85
CA TYR A 32 -17.04 -2.38 1.94
C TYR A 32 -16.02 -1.62 2.77
N ASP A 33 -15.27 -2.35 3.58
CA ASP A 33 -14.10 -1.87 4.30
C ASP A 33 -12.82 -2.28 3.56
N LEU A 34 -11.84 -1.38 3.47
CA LEU A 34 -10.53 -1.67 2.89
C LEU A 34 -9.66 -2.36 3.96
N GLN A 35 -9.50 -3.68 3.85
CA GLN A 35 -8.75 -4.51 4.82
C GLN A 35 -7.27 -4.65 4.47
N GLN A 36 -6.91 -4.58 3.18
CA GLN A 36 -5.54 -4.68 2.73
C GLN A 36 -5.31 -3.72 1.57
N SER A 37 -4.23 -2.95 1.63
CA SER A 37 -3.81 -2.07 0.54
C SER A 37 -2.29 -1.96 0.48
N TYR A 38 -1.71 -2.37 -0.63
CA TYR A 38 -0.28 -2.22 -0.89
C TYR A 38 -0.01 -2.16 -2.40
N VAL A 39 1.12 -1.60 -2.77
CA VAL A 39 1.70 -1.76 -4.10
C VAL A 39 2.84 -2.78 -4.02
N GLN A 40 2.93 -3.66 -5.03
CA GLN A 40 4.03 -4.60 -5.18
C GLN A 40 4.72 -4.41 -6.54
N GLY A 41 6.03 -4.63 -6.56
CA GLY A 41 6.80 -4.69 -7.80
C GLY A 41 6.51 -5.98 -8.56
N VAL A 42 6.30 -5.89 -9.88
CA VAL A 42 5.98 -7.03 -10.75
C VAL A 42 7.24 -7.60 -11.42
N ASN A 43 8.14 -6.74 -11.91
CA ASN A 43 9.41 -7.12 -12.55
C ASN A 43 10.64 -6.83 -11.67
N MET A 44 10.41 -6.50 -10.40
CA MET A 44 11.43 -5.99 -9.48
C MET A 44 11.22 -6.54 -8.07
N TYR A 45 12.30 -6.85 -7.37
CA TYR A 45 12.25 -7.39 -6.01
C TYR A 45 12.30 -6.27 -4.96
N MET A 46 11.21 -5.51 -4.86
CA MET A 46 11.07 -4.38 -3.90
C MET A 46 10.07 -4.66 -2.76
N GLY A 47 9.52 -5.86 -2.71
CA GLY A 47 8.53 -6.22 -1.69
C GLY A 47 7.19 -5.50 -1.88
N GLN A 48 6.50 -5.25 -0.77
CA GLN A 48 5.20 -4.58 -0.72
C GLN A 48 5.34 -3.24 -0.01
N THR A 49 4.95 -2.15 -0.67
CA THR A 49 4.83 -0.83 -0.05
C THR A 49 3.39 -0.61 0.39
N ALA A 50 3.18 -0.21 1.64
CA ALA A 50 1.85 -0.02 2.19
C ALA A 50 1.21 1.27 1.66
N LEU A 51 -0.11 1.25 1.48
CA LEU A 51 -0.87 2.49 1.32
C LEU A 51 -1.22 3.02 2.71
N MET A 52 -0.81 4.24 3.01
CA MET A 52 -1.08 4.93 4.26
C MET A 52 -2.32 5.81 4.08
N ASN A 53 -3.39 5.47 4.78
CA ASN A 53 -4.59 6.30 4.75
C ASN A 53 -4.32 7.65 5.41
N THR A 54 -4.63 8.74 4.71
CA THR A 54 -4.52 10.10 5.24
C THR A 54 -5.88 10.71 5.54
N ARG A 55 -6.89 10.36 4.74
CA ARG A 55 -8.27 10.85 4.90
C ARG A 55 -9.27 9.84 4.40
N VAL A 56 -10.42 9.77 5.07
CA VAL A 56 -11.60 9.02 4.61
C VAL A 56 -12.84 9.88 4.76
N ALA A 57 -13.70 9.87 3.74
CA ALA A 57 -15.03 10.46 3.78
C ALA A 57 -16.04 9.49 3.17
N THR A 58 -17.24 9.42 3.75
CA THR A 58 -18.36 8.65 3.18
C THR A 58 -19.46 9.61 2.75
N ILE A 59 -19.81 9.59 1.46
CA ILE A 59 -20.79 10.48 0.83
C ILE A 59 -21.61 9.65 -0.17
N ASP A 60 -22.94 9.76 -0.12
CA ASP A 60 -23.85 9.13 -1.09
C ASP A 60 -23.57 7.64 -1.38
N ASN A 61 -23.46 6.84 -0.32
CA ASN A 61 -23.20 5.40 -0.39
C ASN A 61 -21.84 5.02 -1.04
N LYS A 62 -20.88 5.95 -1.03
CA LYS A 62 -19.50 5.77 -1.46
C LYS A 62 -18.55 6.20 -0.36
N THR A 63 -17.44 5.51 -0.25
CA THR A 63 -16.30 5.91 0.55
C THR A 63 -15.20 6.41 -0.38
N ILE A 64 -14.69 7.60 -0.09
CA ILE A 64 -13.56 8.25 -0.75
C ILE A 64 -12.42 8.23 0.25
N SER A 65 -11.30 7.63 -0.13
CA SER A 65 -10.11 7.48 0.70
C SER A 65 -8.91 8.09 -0.02
N GLU A 66 -8.30 9.11 0.59
CA GLU A 66 -7.02 9.64 0.16
C GLU A 66 -5.91 8.84 0.87
N ASN A 67 -4.91 8.38 0.12
CA ASN A 67 -3.82 7.57 0.63
C ASN A 67 -2.49 8.07 0.07
N LEU A 68 -1.44 7.90 0.87
CA LEU A 68 -0.06 8.09 0.47
C LEU A 68 0.62 6.75 0.27
N LEU A 69 1.54 6.69 -0.69
CA LEU A 69 2.47 5.61 -0.86
C LEU A 69 3.84 6.17 -1.24
N PHE A 70 4.88 5.38 -0.98
CA PHE A 70 6.24 5.72 -1.36
C PHE A 70 6.77 4.65 -2.32
N LEU A 71 7.31 5.10 -3.45
CA LEU A 71 7.95 4.24 -4.46
C LEU A 71 9.41 4.62 -4.58
N GLY A 72 10.31 3.67 -4.35
CA GLY A 72 11.71 3.79 -4.73
C GLY A 72 11.91 3.49 -6.21
N ALA A 73 12.98 4.04 -6.79
CA ALA A 73 13.55 3.52 -8.03
C ALA A 73 14.61 2.45 -7.69
N CYS A 74 14.56 1.28 -8.33
CA CYS A 74 15.67 0.32 -8.28
C CYS A 74 16.46 0.37 -9.59
N SER A 75 17.38 -0.56 -9.83
CA SER A 75 18.19 -0.61 -11.05
C SER A 75 17.41 -0.87 -12.36
N GLU A 76 16.10 -1.07 -12.28
CA GLU A 76 15.24 -1.33 -13.44
C GLU A 76 14.62 -0.02 -13.92
N ARG A 77 14.90 0.39 -15.17
CA ARG A 77 14.38 1.64 -15.75
C ARG A 77 12.87 1.60 -15.94
N ASP A 78 12.34 0.47 -16.41
CA ASP A 78 10.93 0.31 -16.75
C ASP A 78 10.25 -0.51 -15.65
N MET A 79 9.87 0.17 -14.57
CA MET A 79 9.34 -0.48 -13.37
C MET A 79 7.84 -0.74 -13.54
N ARG A 80 7.43 -1.98 -13.33
CA ARG A 80 6.04 -2.42 -13.38
C ARG A 80 5.53 -2.68 -11.98
N TRP A 81 4.38 -2.09 -11.67
CA TRP A 81 3.79 -2.10 -10.35
C TRP A 81 2.38 -2.64 -10.39
N GLN A 82 1.94 -3.22 -9.28
CA GLN A 82 0.56 -3.64 -9.07
C GLN A 82 0.07 -3.15 -7.71
N LEU A 83 -0.97 -2.32 -7.73
CA LEU A 83 -1.79 -2.01 -6.56
C LEU A 83 -2.71 -3.18 -6.27
N VAL A 84 -2.65 -3.71 -5.06
CA VAL A 84 -3.48 -4.80 -4.56
C VAL A 84 -4.39 -4.28 -3.46
N LEU A 85 -5.70 -4.41 -3.66
CA LEU A 85 -6.73 -3.99 -2.71
C LEU A 85 -7.58 -5.19 -2.30
N LEU A 86 -7.84 -5.35 -1.01
CA LEU A 86 -8.83 -6.27 -0.47
C LEU A 86 -9.92 -5.48 0.24
N PHE A 87 -11.12 -5.58 -0.30
CA PHE A 87 -12.34 -5.03 0.27
C PHE A 87 -13.16 -6.15 0.91
N VAL A 88 -13.69 -5.91 2.10
CA VAL A 88 -14.55 -6.86 2.80
C VAL A 88 -15.84 -6.17 3.21
N ASN A 89 -16.98 -6.75 2.84
CA ASN A 89 -18.26 -6.32 3.38
C ASN A 89 -18.46 -6.99 4.74
N SER A 90 -18.30 -6.22 5.82
CA SER A 90 -18.38 -6.73 7.19
C SER A 90 -19.76 -7.31 7.56
N ALA A 91 -20.83 -6.96 6.84
CA ALA A 91 -22.18 -7.49 7.09
C ALA A 91 -22.43 -8.85 6.43
N THR A 92 -21.82 -9.12 5.28
CA THR A 92 -22.04 -10.36 4.51
C THR A 92 -20.84 -11.30 4.50
N GLY A 93 -19.65 -10.81 4.85
CA GLY A 93 -18.38 -11.51 4.66
C GLY A 93 -17.93 -11.58 3.20
N ASP A 94 -18.57 -10.83 2.29
CA ASP A 94 -18.20 -10.81 0.88
C ASP A 94 -16.82 -10.13 0.70
N GLU A 95 -15.89 -10.84 0.06
CA GLU A 95 -14.55 -10.35 -0.23
C GLU A 95 -14.41 -9.96 -1.70
N LYS A 96 -13.83 -8.78 -1.96
CA LYS A 96 -13.47 -8.31 -3.29
C LYS A 96 -12.01 -7.93 -3.36
N ARG A 97 -11.27 -8.67 -4.17
CA ARG A 97 -9.86 -8.38 -4.46
C ARG A 97 -9.76 -7.69 -5.81
N VAL A 98 -9.12 -6.52 -5.82
CA VAL A 98 -8.99 -5.68 -7.03
C VAL A 98 -7.51 -5.37 -7.26
N PHE A 99 -7.11 -5.37 -8.53
CA PHE A 99 -5.74 -5.17 -8.96
C PHE A 99 -5.68 -4.04 -9.99
N PHE A 100 -4.76 -3.09 -9.80
CA PHE A 100 -4.46 -2.05 -10.80
C PHE A 100 -2.97 -2.11 -11.13
N ASN A 101 -2.65 -2.27 -12.41
CA ASN A 101 -1.26 -2.27 -12.88
C ASN A 101 -0.89 -0.89 -13.42
N PHE A 102 0.34 -0.44 -13.15
CA PHE A 102 0.87 0.82 -13.65
C PHE A 102 2.40 0.72 -13.81
N GLU A 103 2.98 1.71 -14.49
CA GLU A 103 4.42 1.74 -14.80
C GLU A 103 5.03 3.08 -14.38
N THR A 104 6.30 3.05 -13.98
CA THR A 104 7.13 4.24 -13.79
C THR A 104 8.40 4.12 -14.63
N HIS A 105 8.92 5.25 -15.10
CA HIS A 105 10.10 5.32 -15.98
C HIS A 105 11.05 6.42 -15.47
N TYR A 106 12.35 6.16 -15.44
CA TYR A 106 13.36 7.15 -15.03
C TYR A 106 14.69 7.08 -15.83
#